data_AF-A0A9E0LTQ6-F1
#
_entry.id   AF-A0A9E0LTQ6-F1
#
_cell.length_a   1.000
_cell.length_b   1.000
_cell.length_c   1.000
_cell.angle_alpha   90.00
_cell.angle_beta   90.00
_cell.angle_gamma   90.00
#
_symmetry.space_group_name_H-M   'P 1'
#
loop_
_entity.id
_entity.type
_entity.pdbx_description
1 polymer ?
#
loop_
_entity_poly.entity_id
_entity_poly.type
_entity_poly.pdbx_seq_one_letter_code
_entity_poly.pdbx_strand_id
1 'polypeptide(L)'
;MPSRATPRATSARLFAALALLCWTGCRTAAPPPATHPPEAPTPAPLAQAAPPAPLAPPTPVPAAAPAAPVPTGVATAAAPHKNTIRWTTASEVDSFGFDVFRGESAEGPFERLNAKPIAGAGTSDESHSYAWVDDTIDPAKEYYYYVESISIDGVREKFTPVSRARAKLAPAPPPAP
;
A
#
# COMPACT_ATOMS: atom_id res chain seq x y z
N MET A 1 48.02 -50.06 -31.22
CA MET A 1 47.15 -50.81 -30.28
C MET A 1 45.77 -50.17 -30.26
N PRO A 2 44.74 -50.75 -30.90
CA PRO A 2 43.37 -50.26 -30.79
C PRO A 2 42.60 -51.09 -29.75
N SER A 3 41.96 -50.42 -28.79
CA SER A 3 41.02 -51.09 -27.87
C SER A 3 39.59 -50.72 -28.25
N ARG A 4 38.89 -51.70 -28.83
CA ARG A 4 37.44 -51.75 -29.01
C ARG A 4 36.82 -52.25 -27.71
N ALA A 5 35.74 -51.63 -27.25
CA ALA A 5 34.74 -52.29 -26.42
C ALA A 5 33.33 -51.89 -26.89
N THR A 6 32.52 -52.92 -27.02
CA THR A 6 31.28 -53.09 -27.80
C THR A 6 30.03 -52.75 -26.95
N PRO A 7 28.83 -52.60 -27.54
CA PRO A 7 27.60 -52.11 -26.90
C PRO A 7 26.68 -53.24 -26.39
N ARG A 8 25.62 -52.87 -25.66
CA ARG A 8 24.39 -53.66 -25.45
C ARG A 8 23.20 -52.79 -25.89
N ALA A 9 22.49 -53.12 -26.97
CA ALA A 9 21.42 -54.14 -27.08
C ALA A 9 20.23 -53.80 -26.16
N THR A 10 18.95 -53.80 -26.54
CA THR A 10 18.19 -54.14 -27.75
C THR A 10 16.75 -53.75 -27.38
N SER A 11 15.95 -53.23 -28.30
CA SER A 11 14.69 -53.86 -28.71
C SER A 11 13.77 -52.84 -29.39
N ALA A 12 13.81 -52.88 -30.71
CA ALA A 12 12.72 -52.43 -31.55
C ALA A 12 11.50 -53.34 -31.37
N ARG A 13 10.30 -52.76 -31.41
CA ARG A 13 9.16 -53.35 -32.13
C ARG A 13 8.42 -52.22 -32.85
N LEU A 14 8.58 -52.20 -34.17
CA LEU A 14 7.66 -51.56 -35.11
C LEU A 14 6.35 -52.34 -35.14
N PHE A 15 5.22 -51.64 -35.26
CA PHE A 15 4.11 -51.95 -36.18
C PHE A 15 3.40 -50.60 -36.41
N ALA A 16 3.58 -49.96 -37.57
CA ALA A 16 2.84 -50.16 -38.82
C ALA A 16 1.56 -49.31 -38.87
N ALA A 17 1.47 -48.57 -39.98
CA ALA A 17 0.58 -47.49 -40.32
C ALA A 17 -0.92 -47.87 -40.41
N LEU A 18 -1.79 -46.85 -40.35
CA LEU A 18 -2.76 -46.61 -41.43
C LEU A 18 -3.30 -45.17 -41.33
N ALA A 19 -3.59 -44.60 -42.50
CA ALA A 19 -3.86 -43.18 -42.72
C ALA A 19 -5.35 -42.84 -42.87
N LEU A 20 -5.64 -41.55 -42.65
CA LEU A 20 -6.69 -40.69 -43.25
C LEU A 20 -8.16 -41.07 -43.07
N LEU A 21 -8.93 -40.17 -42.43
CA LEU A 21 -10.25 -39.69 -42.92
C LEU A 21 -10.76 -38.45 -42.13
N CYS A 22 -10.86 -37.34 -42.85
CA CYS A 22 -11.89 -36.28 -42.87
C CYS A 22 -12.61 -35.75 -41.61
N TRP A 23 -12.43 -34.43 -41.41
CA TRP A 23 -13.44 -33.36 -41.43
C TRP A 23 -14.57 -33.32 -40.38
N THR A 24 -14.61 -32.16 -39.70
CA THR A 24 -15.78 -31.45 -39.16
C THR A 24 -16.24 -31.83 -37.77
N GLY A 25 -16.19 -30.86 -36.87
CA GLY A 25 -16.95 -30.90 -35.63
C GLY A 25 -16.43 -29.91 -34.60
N CYS A 26 -16.73 -28.63 -34.80
CA CYS A 26 -16.66 -27.64 -33.72
C CYS A 26 -17.44 -28.19 -32.51
N ARG A 27 -16.75 -28.54 -31.42
CA ARG A 27 -17.39 -28.68 -30.11
C ARG A 27 -17.09 -27.42 -29.32
N THR A 28 -17.95 -26.42 -29.50
CA THR A 28 -18.11 -25.33 -28.55
C THR A 28 -18.58 -25.96 -27.23
N ALA A 29 -17.68 -26.11 -26.27
CA ALA A 29 -18.05 -26.43 -24.91
C ALA A 29 -18.70 -25.18 -24.31
N ALA A 30 -20.03 -25.17 -24.22
CA ALA A 30 -20.76 -24.17 -23.45
C ALA A 30 -20.41 -24.32 -21.96
N PRO A 31 -20.08 -23.24 -21.23
CA PRO A 31 -19.93 -23.32 -19.78
C PRO A 31 -21.30 -23.58 -19.12
N PRO A 32 -21.35 -24.30 -17.98
CA PRO A 32 -22.59 -24.51 -17.25
C PRO A 32 -23.14 -23.19 -16.70
N PRO A 33 -24.46 -23.04 -16.50
CA PRO A 33 -25.00 -21.87 -15.82
C PRO A 33 -24.43 -21.82 -14.40
N ALA A 34 -23.85 -20.69 -14.02
CA ALA A 34 -23.50 -20.40 -12.64
C ALA A 34 -24.80 -20.43 -11.82
N THR A 35 -24.98 -21.48 -11.02
CA THR A 35 -25.93 -21.49 -9.91
C THR A 35 -25.57 -20.33 -8.99
N HIS A 36 -26.40 -19.29 -8.99
CA HIS A 36 -26.31 -18.22 -7.99
C HIS A 36 -26.44 -18.86 -6.60
N PRO A 37 -25.56 -18.52 -5.63
CA PRO A 37 -25.82 -18.84 -4.23
C PRO A 37 -27.08 -18.09 -3.74
N PRO A 38 -27.78 -18.61 -2.72
CA PRO A 38 -28.96 -17.94 -2.16
C PRO A 38 -28.57 -16.58 -1.56
N GLU A 39 -29.43 -15.62 -1.86
CA GLU A 39 -29.62 -14.28 -1.28
C GLU A 39 -28.86 -14.01 0.03
N ALA A 40 -28.07 -12.93 0.03
CA ALA A 40 -27.47 -12.36 1.24
C ALA A 40 -28.56 -12.05 2.30
N PRO A 41 -28.23 -12.15 3.60
CA PRO A 41 -29.19 -11.86 4.65
C PRO A 41 -29.70 -10.42 4.56
N THR A 42 -31.01 -10.27 4.73
CA THR A 42 -31.74 -9.02 4.92
C THR A 42 -30.95 -8.04 5.80
N PRO A 43 -30.71 -6.77 5.38
CA PRO A 43 -30.19 -5.78 6.29
C PRO A 43 -31.22 -5.56 7.41
N ALA A 44 -30.81 -5.80 8.65
CA ALA A 44 -31.55 -5.40 9.84
C ALA A 44 -31.93 -3.91 9.72
N PRO A 45 -33.13 -3.50 10.17
CA PRO A 45 -33.55 -2.11 10.08
C PRO A 45 -32.55 -1.22 10.80
N LEU A 46 -32.11 -0.17 10.11
CA LEU A 46 -31.39 0.96 10.66
C LEU A 46 -32.13 1.42 11.92
N ALA A 47 -31.57 1.15 13.09
CA ALA A 47 -32.00 1.78 14.32
C ALA A 47 -31.86 3.29 14.11
N GLN A 48 -32.99 3.97 14.01
CA GLN A 48 -33.09 5.41 13.86
C GLN A 48 -32.28 6.08 14.97
N ALA A 49 -31.32 6.92 14.58
CA ALA A 49 -30.72 7.87 15.50
C ALA A 49 -31.83 8.76 16.08
N ALA A 50 -31.89 8.84 17.41
CA ALA A 50 -32.83 9.69 18.11
C ALA A 50 -32.66 11.17 17.69
N PRO A 51 -33.74 11.96 17.64
CA PRO A 51 -33.66 13.38 17.30
C PRO A 51 -32.87 14.17 18.36
N PRO A 52 -32.11 15.22 17.97
CA PRO A 52 -31.43 16.08 18.93
C PRO A 52 -32.45 16.88 19.74
N ALA A 53 -32.22 16.98 21.06
CA ALA A 53 -33.01 17.79 21.98
C ALA A 53 -33.00 19.29 21.59
N PRO A 54 -34.08 20.05 21.85
CA PRO A 54 -34.17 21.45 21.46
C PRO A 54 -33.21 22.35 22.24
N LEU A 55 -32.60 23.29 21.49
CA LEU A 55 -31.70 24.33 21.95
C LEU A 55 -32.38 25.27 22.96
N ALA A 56 -31.76 25.46 24.12
CA ALA A 56 -32.16 26.49 25.08
C ALA A 56 -31.76 27.90 24.60
N PRO A 57 -32.51 28.96 24.93
CA PRO A 57 -32.21 30.34 24.51
C PRO A 57 -31.00 30.95 25.24
N PRO A 58 -30.31 31.96 24.68
CA PRO A 58 -29.08 32.50 25.26
C PRO A 58 -29.25 33.71 26.20
N THR A 59 -28.32 33.81 27.17
CA THR A 59 -27.68 35.01 27.80
C THR A 59 -28.49 35.88 28.80
N PRO A 60 -27.86 36.51 29.84
CA PRO A 60 -26.74 37.47 29.69
C PRO A 60 -25.54 37.36 30.66
N VAL A 61 -24.37 37.77 30.14
CA VAL A 61 -23.16 38.17 30.88
C VAL A 61 -23.42 39.57 31.47
N PRO A 62 -22.91 39.93 32.67
CA PRO A 62 -21.65 40.67 32.69
C PRO A 62 -20.81 40.51 33.99
N ALA A 63 -19.50 40.38 33.86
CA ALA A 63 -18.56 40.94 34.84
C ALA A 63 -17.14 40.97 34.25
N ALA A 64 -16.65 42.18 34.02
CA ALA A 64 -15.28 42.48 33.66
C ALA A 64 -14.31 42.13 34.79
N ALA A 65 -13.16 41.54 34.43
CA ALA A 65 -11.94 41.43 35.24
C ALA A 65 -10.74 41.19 34.29
N PRO A 66 -9.52 41.58 34.67
CA PRO A 66 -8.74 42.63 33.97
C PRO A 66 -7.93 42.14 32.77
N ALA A 67 -7.55 43.10 31.91
CA ALA A 67 -6.59 42.93 30.84
C ALA A 67 -5.25 42.43 31.40
N ALA A 68 -4.91 41.19 31.10
CA ALA A 68 -3.55 40.66 31.26
C ALA A 68 -2.61 41.36 30.26
N PRO A 69 -1.34 41.61 30.62
CA PRO A 69 -0.38 42.21 29.72
C PRO A 69 -0.15 41.29 28.52
N VAL A 70 -0.24 41.86 27.31
CA VAL A 70 0.17 41.18 26.08
C VAL A 70 1.65 40.78 26.20
N PRO A 71 2.02 39.50 26.03
CA PRO A 71 3.42 39.19 25.78
C PRO A 71 3.76 39.69 24.38
N THR A 72 4.53 40.77 24.32
CA THR A 72 5.22 41.22 23.11
C THR A 72 6.15 40.11 22.65
N GLY A 73 5.86 39.53 21.49
CA GLY A 73 6.71 38.53 20.84
C GLY A 73 6.05 37.16 20.71
N VAL A 74 4.97 37.07 19.93
CA VAL A 74 4.60 35.77 19.35
C VAL A 74 5.61 35.51 18.24
N ALA A 75 6.74 34.88 18.57
CA ALA A 75 7.49 34.16 17.57
C ALA A 75 6.57 33.05 17.08
N THR A 76 5.95 33.24 15.91
CA THR A 76 5.28 32.16 15.19
C THR A 76 6.31 31.07 14.99
N ALA A 77 6.25 30.01 15.79
CA ALA A 77 7.08 28.83 15.60
C ALA A 77 6.86 28.37 14.16
N ALA A 78 7.91 28.38 13.36
CA ALA A 78 7.84 27.90 11.99
C ALA A 78 7.32 26.46 12.01
N ALA A 79 6.41 26.13 11.09
CA ALA A 79 5.86 24.78 11.02
C ALA A 79 7.01 23.76 10.86
N PRO A 80 6.96 22.61 11.55
CA PRO A 80 8.00 21.60 11.44
C PRO A 80 8.13 21.09 10.00
N HIS A 81 9.36 20.81 9.60
CA HIS A 81 9.64 20.23 8.29
C HIS A 81 9.15 18.78 8.26
N LYS A 82 8.48 18.38 7.18
CA LYS A 82 7.90 17.03 7.03
C LYS A 82 8.02 16.49 5.60
N ASN A 83 8.36 15.23 5.44
CA ASN A 83 8.30 14.54 4.16
C ASN A 83 6.92 13.92 3.97
N THR A 84 6.41 13.89 2.74
CA THR A 84 5.14 13.23 2.43
C THR A 84 5.36 12.24 1.32
N ILE A 85 5.12 10.97 1.65
CA ILE A 85 5.20 9.84 0.74
C ILE A 85 3.79 9.63 0.20
N ARG A 86 3.64 9.57 -1.12
CA ARG A 86 2.34 9.36 -1.78
C ARG A 86 2.48 8.24 -2.80
N TRP A 87 1.47 7.39 -2.88
CA TRP A 87 1.37 6.34 -3.89
C TRP A 87 -0.09 6.14 -4.27
N THR A 88 -0.30 5.43 -5.36
CA THR A 88 -1.62 5.11 -5.88
C THR A 88 -1.59 3.70 -6.43
N THR A 89 -2.66 2.96 -6.18
CA THR A 89 -2.94 1.65 -6.79
C THR A 89 -3.98 1.88 -7.88
N ALA A 90 -3.83 1.21 -9.02
CA ALA A 90 -4.87 1.22 -10.04
C ALA A 90 -6.01 0.25 -9.69
N SER A 91 -5.62 -0.88 -9.10
CA SER A 91 -6.46 -1.96 -8.58
C SER A 91 -5.68 -2.69 -7.48
N GLU A 92 -6.38 -3.41 -6.61
CA GLU A 92 -5.83 -4.17 -5.48
C GLU A 92 -6.47 -5.56 -5.44
N VAL A 93 -5.67 -6.57 -5.07
CA VAL A 93 -6.11 -7.95 -4.90
C VAL A 93 -5.59 -8.44 -3.57
N ASP A 94 -6.49 -8.86 -2.69
CA ASP A 94 -6.18 -9.35 -1.35
C ASP A 94 -5.20 -8.46 -0.58
N SER A 95 -5.34 -7.14 -0.73
CA SER A 95 -4.50 -6.11 -0.10
C SER A 95 -4.96 -5.85 1.33
N PHE A 96 -4.15 -6.29 2.30
CA PHE A 96 -4.36 -5.93 3.71
C PHE A 96 -3.97 -4.47 3.96
N GLY A 97 -2.85 -4.04 3.38
CA GLY A 97 -2.39 -2.67 3.51
C GLY A 97 -0.93 -2.46 3.16
N PHE A 98 -0.38 -1.37 3.68
CA PHE A 98 0.96 -0.89 3.33
C PHE A 98 1.77 -0.50 4.55
N ASP A 99 3.06 -0.78 4.51
CA ASP A 99 4.04 -0.28 5.47
C ASP A 99 5.04 0.65 4.76
N VAL A 100 5.40 1.73 5.43
CA VAL A 100 6.30 2.76 4.89
C VAL A 100 7.64 2.66 5.59
N PHE A 101 8.70 2.63 4.79
CA PHE A 101 10.07 2.46 5.26
C PHE A 101 10.90 3.70 4.95
N ARG A 102 11.87 3.99 5.83
CA ARG A 102 12.85 5.06 5.70
C ARG A 102 14.26 4.57 5.97
N GLY A 103 15.22 5.00 5.16
CA GLY A 103 16.64 4.82 5.38
C GLY A 103 17.41 6.12 5.17
N GLU A 104 18.63 6.21 5.72
CA GLU A 104 19.56 7.32 5.46
C GLU A 104 20.39 7.09 4.18
N SER A 105 20.34 5.89 3.59
CA SER A 105 21.03 5.50 2.36
C SER A 105 20.10 4.78 1.38
N ALA A 106 20.42 4.80 0.09
CA ALA A 106 19.64 4.12 -0.95
C ALA A 106 19.63 2.59 -0.79
N GLU A 107 20.73 2.01 -0.29
CA GLU A 107 20.87 0.58 -0.02
C GLU A 107 20.35 0.16 1.37
N GLY A 108 19.97 1.12 2.22
CA GLY A 108 19.55 0.88 3.60
C GLY A 108 20.69 0.96 4.63
N PRO A 109 20.47 0.48 5.86
CA PRO A 109 19.27 -0.20 6.34
C PRO A 109 18.02 0.69 6.30
N PHE A 110 16.86 0.05 6.21
CA PHE A 110 15.57 0.74 6.24
C PHE A 110 14.78 0.33 7.50
N GLU A 111 14.15 1.32 8.12
CA GLU A 111 13.30 1.14 9.30
C GLU A 111 11.85 1.44 8.93
N ARG A 112 10.93 0.66 9.51
CA ARG A 112 9.49 0.90 9.34
C ARG A 112 9.08 2.13 10.16
N LEU A 113 8.39 3.07 9.52
CA LEU A 113 7.92 4.30 10.14
C LEU A 113 6.57 4.16 10.84
N ASN A 114 5.65 3.42 10.25
CA ASN A 114 4.30 3.30 10.75
C ASN A 114 4.19 2.12 11.75
N ALA A 115 3.58 2.38 12.91
CA ALA A 115 3.35 1.34 13.91
C ALA A 115 2.23 0.35 13.51
N LYS A 116 1.26 0.85 12.74
CA LYS A 116 0.14 0.07 12.19
C LYS A 116 0.14 0.21 10.67
N PRO A 117 -0.12 -0.88 9.92
CA PRO A 117 -0.28 -0.81 8.48
C PRO A 117 -1.36 0.18 8.05
N ILE A 118 -1.09 0.87 6.96
CA ILE A 118 -2.07 1.73 6.30
C ILE A 118 -3.02 0.80 5.55
N ALA A 119 -4.29 0.78 5.94
CA ALA A 119 -5.27 -0.16 5.38
C ALA A 119 -5.37 -0.02 3.85
N GLY A 120 -5.31 -1.15 3.17
CA GLY A 120 -5.58 -1.25 1.74
C GLY A 120 -7.08 -1.38 1.48
N ALA A 121 -7.44 -1.49 0.19
CA ALA A 121 -8.82 -1.65 -0.26
C ALA A 121 -9.29 -3.11 -0.29
N GLY A 122 -8.47 -4.07 0.15
CA GLY A 122 -8.77 -5.50 0.01
C GLY A 122 -8.68 -5.92 -1.45
N THR A 123 -9.83 -6.28 -2.04
CA THR A 123 -9.95 -6.60 -3.46
C THR A 123 -10.83 -5.58 -4.13
N SER A 124 -10.25 -4.78 -5.02
CA SER A 124 -10.88 -3.63 -5.66
C SER A 124 -10.27 -3.39 -7.04
N ASP A 125 -11.10 -3.28 -8.07
CA ASP A 125 -10.67 -2.85 -9.41
C ASP A 125 -10.55 -1.32 -9.53
N GLU A 126 -10.99 -0.57 -8.52
CA GLU A 126 -10.89 0.89 -8.49
C GLU A 126 -9.52 1.39 -8.03
N SER A 127 -9.20 2.62 -8.42
CA SER A 127 -7.96 3.28 -8.06
C SER A 127 -8.04 3.91 -6.67
N HIS A 128 -7.01 3.68 -5.84
CA HIS A 128 -6.92 4.22 -4.48
C HIS A 128 -5.63 5.00 -4.28
N SER A 129 -5.73 6.15 -3.61
CA SER A 129 -4.58 7.02 -3.33
C SER A 129 -4.29 7.03 -1.84
N TYR A 130 -3.01 6.89 -1.51
CA TYR A 130 -2.53 6.80 -0.13
C TYR A 130 -1.43 7.82 0.13
N ALA A 131 -1.28 8.20 1.40
CA ALA A 131 -0.22 9.08 1.83
C ALA A 131 0.26 8.77 3.25
N TRP A 132 1.56 8.97 3.47
CA TRP A 132 2.17 8.96 4.79
C TRP A 132 2.99 10.23 5.00
N VAL A 133 2.92 10.78 6.22
CA VAL A 133 3.68 11.97 6.61
C VAL A 133 4.76 11.54 7.60
N ASP A 134 6.00 11.89 7.29
CA ASP A 134 7.13 11.80 8.22
C ASP A 134 7.49 13.20 8.72
N ASP A 135 7.07 13.53 9.93
CA ASP A 135 7.38 14.78 10.64
C ASP A 135 8.62 14.66 11.56
N THR A 136 9.25 13.49 11.61
CA THR A 136 10.40 13.22 12.49
C THR A 136 11.75 13.46 11.80
N ILE A 137 11.73 14.15 10.65
CA ILE A 137 12.92 14.34 9.82
C ILE A 137 13.86 15.41 10.37
N ASP A 138 15.15 15.20 10.15
CA ASP A 138 16.11 16.30 10.16
C ASP A 138 16.05 17.02 8.80
N PRO A 139 15.65 18.29 8.74
CA PRO A 139 15.57 19.03 7.48
C PRO A 139 16.91 19.24 6.78
N ALA A 140 18.06 19.10 7.44
CA ALA A 140 19.38 19.20 6.82
C ALA A 140 19.89 17.85 6.27
N LYS A 141 19.14 16.76 6.46
CA LYS A 141 19.49 15.41 5.98
C LYS A 141 18.67 15.00 4.76
N GLU A 142 19.27 14.17 3.92
CA GLU A 142 18.54 13.42 2.90
C GLU A 142 18.03 12.09 3.47
N TYR A 143 16.94 11.59 2.89
CA TYR A 143 16.31 10.34 3.29
C TYR A 143 15.83 9.57 2.07
N TYR A 144 15.74 8.26 2.23
CA TYR A 144 15.28 7.33 1.21
C TYR A 144 14.04 6.60 1.72
N TYR A 145 13.01 6.50 0.89
CA TYR A 145 11.73 5.90 1.27
C TYR A 145 11.29 4.86 0.27
N TYR A 146 10.62 3.82 0.76
CA TYR A 146 9.85 2.93 -0.09
C TYR A 146 8.63 2.43 0.67
N VAL A 147 7.67 1.87 -0.06
CA VAL A 147 6.45 1.29 0.48
C VAL A 147 6.49 -0.22 0.23
N GLU A 148 6.11 -0.99 1.24
CA GLU A 148 5.79 -2.42 1.11
C GLU A 148 4.28 -2.61 1.08
N SER A 149 3.80 -3.50 0.23
CA SER A 149 2.45 -4.04 0.28
C SER A 149 2.40 -5.22 1.24
N ILE A 150 1.25 -5.42 1.86
CA ILE A 150 0.93 -6.52 2.76
C ILE A 150 -0.34 -7.16 2.24
N SER A 151 -0.28 -8.45 1.91
CA SER A 151 -1.46 -9.22 1.51
C SER A 151 -2.25 -9.69 2.74
N ILE A 152 -3.51 -10.09 2.56
CA ILE A 152 -4.36 -10.67 3.62
C ILE A 152 -3.73 -11.94 4.22
N ASP A 153 -2.99 -12.71 3.41
CA ASP A 153 -2.21 -13.87 3.87
C ASP A 153 -0.91 -13.49 4.63
N GLY A 154 -0.63 -12.20 4.80
CA GLY A 154 0.54 -11.70 5.51
C GLY A 154 1.83 -11.66 4.67
N VAL A 155 1.77 -11.96 3.38
CA VAL A 155 2.90 -11.81 2.45
C VAL A 155 3.26 -10.33 2.33
N ARG A 156 4.57 -10.01 2.38
CA ARG A 156 5.07 -8.63 2.35
C ARG A 156 6.03 -8.47 1.18
N GLU A 157 5.77 -7.50 0.32
CA GLU A 157 6.54 -7.27 -0.90
C GLU A 157 6.83 -5.79 -1.12
N LYS A 158 7.96 -5.50 -1.76
CA LYS A 158 8.35 -4.14 -2.08
C LYS A 158 7.47 -3.60 -3.20
N PHE A 159 6.58 -2.67 -2.86
CA PHE A 159 5.57 -2.11 -3.76
C PHE A 159 6.11 -0.96 -4.60
N THR A 160 6.92 -0.07 -4.01
CA THR A 160 7.53 1.05 -4.75
C THR A 160 9.05 0.91 -4.90
N PRO A 161 9.64 1.51 -5.95
CA PRO A 161 11.06 1.82 -5.96
C PRO A 161 11.45 2.68 -4.74
N VAL A 162 12.76 2.73 -4.46
CA VAL A 162 13.28 3.65 -3.45
C VAL A 162 13.27 5.07 -4.01
N SER A 163 12.59 5.98 -3.32
CA SER A 163 12.52 7.39 -3.65
C SER A 163 13.41 8.21 -2.72
N ARG A 164 14.15 9.17 -3.27
CA ARG A 164 15.01 10.07 -2.51
C ARG A 164 14.29 11.37 -2.17
N ALA A 165 14.20 11.70 -0.89
CA ALA A 165 13.86 13.02 -0.40
C ALA A 165 15.15 13.78 -0.06
N ARG A 166 15.37 14.91 -0.72
CA ARG A 166 16.55 15.76 -0.46
C ARG A 166 16.40 16.52 0.86
N ALA A 167 17.54 16.90 1.44
CA ALA A 167 17.58 17.90 2.49
C ALA A 167 16.86 19.18 2.05
N LYS A 168 16.07 19.74 2.97
CA LYS A 168 15.31 20.98 2.78
C LYS A 168 16.07 22.20 3.24
N LEU A 169 16.97 22.03 4.20
CA LEU A 169 17.92 23.04 4.64
C LEU A 169 19.30 22.68 4.10
N ALA A 170 20.07 23.72 3.80
CA ALA A 170 21.49 23.54 3.51
C ALA A 170 22.21 23.03 4.77
N PRO A 171 23.27 22.21 4.62
CA PRO A 171 24.15 21.89 5.73
C PRO A 171 24.70 23.17 6.36
N ALA A 172 24.80 23.21 7.69
CA ALA A 172 25.41 24.34 8.37
C ALA A 172 26.87 24.51 7.88
N PRO A 173 27.34 25.74 7.61
CA PRO A 173 28.74 25.96 7.29
C PRO A 173 29.61 25.51 8.46
N PRO A 174 30.81 24.94 8.20
CA PRO A 174 31.71 24.53 9.28
C PRO A 174 32.06 25.74 10.16
N PRO A 175 32.25 25.54 11.48
CA PRO A 175 32.67 26.63 12.36
C PRO A 175 34.00 27.22 11.88
N ALA A 176 34.11 28.55 11.90
CA ALA A 176 35.35 29.24 11.58
C ALA A 176 36.48 28.85 12.55
N PRO A 177 37.74 28.80 12.10
CA PRO A 177 38.89 28.44 12.94
C PRO A 177 39.16 29.44 14.06
#